data_AF-A0A498LGJ9-F1
#
_entry.id   AF-A0A498LGJ9-F1
#
_cell.length_a   1.000
_cell.length_b   1.000
_cell.length_c   1.000
_cell.angle_alpha   90.00
_cell.angle_beta   90.00
_cell.angle_gamma   90.00
#
_symmetry.space_group_name_H-M   'P 1'
#
loop_
_entity.id
_entity.type
_entity.pdbx_description
1 polymer ?
#
loop_
_entity_poly.entity_id
_entity_poly.type
_entity_poly.pdbx_seq_one_letter_code
_entity_poly.pdbx_strand_id
1 'polypeptide(L)'
;MFSEMQRERADMLVRRKYKRYSKQKMTYLGLIAYVIQNAPQKKLTFYELMNAVTIFVDGDRKGLENNIRVCLSSNNCFVKVPINPECPNAKRNFWKVDDSKITPKILRRHFSGLRNVFPDFYENIEIPSVKNVTENRATCKRPERDLLRVTGNGKGL
;
A
#
# COMPACT_ATOMS: atom_id res chain seq x y z
N MET A 1 -12.68 19.55 29.17
CA MET A 1 -11.31 20.05 29.45
C MET A 1 -10.25 18.95 29.55
N PHE A 2 -10.16 18.13 30.62
CA PHE A 2 -9.12 17.07 30.71
C PHE A 2 -9.23 15.99 29.61
N SER A 3 -10.45 15.62 29.22
CA SER A 3 -10.72 14.67 28.14
C SER A 3 -10.33 15.19 26.75
N GLU A 4 -10.55 16.49 26.50
CA GLU A 4 -10.21 17.15 25.23
C GLU A 4 -8.69 17.24 25.04
N MET A 5 -7.95 17.56 26.11
CA MET A 5 -6.49 17.62 26.09
C MET A 5 -5.85 16.27 25.75
N GLN A 6 -6.43 15.16 26.21
CA GLN A 6 -5.95 13.81 25.86
C GLN A 6 -6.23 13.46 24.40
N ARG A 7 -7.41 13.85 23.88
CA ARG A 7 -7.76 13.67 22.47
C ARG A 7 -6.85 14.50 21.56
N GLU A 8 -6.58 15.75 21.92
CA GLU A 8 -5.72 16.64 21.16
C GLU A 8 -4.25 16.17 21.17
N ARG A 9 -3.78 15.64 22.30
CA ARG A 9 -2.47 14.98 22.40
C ARG A 9 -2.40 13.73 21.53
N ALA A 10 -3.44 12.90 21.53
CA ALA A 10 -3.54 11.73 20.65
C ALA A 10 -3.54 12.16 19.18
N ASP A 11 -4.32 13.17 18.80
CA ASP A 11 -4.37 13.72 17.45
C ASP A 11 -3.02 14.30 17.02
N MET A 12 -2.30 14.99 17.92
CA MET A 12 -0.95 15.50 17.63
C MET A 12 0.07 14.37 17.44
N LEU A 13 0.00 13.31 18.26
CA LEU A 13 0.85 12.12 18.11
C LEU A 13 0.55 11.39 16.80
N VAL A 14 -0.74 11.28 16.45
CA VAL A 14 -1.22 10.74 15.18
C VAL A 14 -0.69 11.57 14.02
N ARG A 15 -0.83 12.91 14.04
CA ARG A 15 -0.26 13.83 13.03
C ARG A 15 1.26 13.74 12.94
N ARG A 16 1.99 13.64 14.06
CA ARG A 16 3.46 13.46 14.08
C ARG A 16 3.88 12.12 13.49
N LYS A 17 3.16 11.05 13.83
CA LYS A 17 3.34 9.70 13.25
C LYS A 17 3.08 9.76 11.74
N TYR A 18 2.02 10.43 11.31
CA TYR A 18 1.65 10.63 9.92
C TYR A 18 2.65 11.46 9.12
N LYS A 19 3.23 12.52 9.69
CA LYS A 19 4.31 13.31 9.09
C LYS A 19 5.60 12.49 8.88
N ARG A 20 5.88 11.53 9.76
CA ARG A 20 6.99 10.57 9.57
C ARG A 20 6.73 9.68 8.33
N TYR A 21 5.49 9.26 8.13
CA TYR A 21 5.10 8.44 6.99
C TYR A 21 4.90 9.23 5.69
N SER A 22 4.58 10.52 5.71
CA SER A 22 4.49 11.34 4.50
C SER A 22 5.87 11.56 3.82
N LYS A 23 6.97 11.46 4.60
CA LYS A 23 8.35 11.50 4.07
C LYS A 23 8.76 10.21 3.35
N GLN A 24 8.18 9.07 3.70
CA GLN A 24 8.42 7.80 3.02
C GLN A 24 7.28 7.63 2.01
N LYS A 25 7.50 7.90 0.72
CA LYS A 25 6.43 7.85 -0.31
C LYS A 25 5.67 6.51 -0.28
N MET A 26 4.58 6.43 0.48
CA MET A 26 3.74 5.24 0.59
C MET A 26 2.92 5.12 -0.68
N THR A 27 2.70 3.89 -1.16
CA THR A 27 1.70 3.65 -2.20
C THR A 27 0.30 3.87 -1.63
N TYR A 28 -0.70 4.16 -2.47
CA TYR A 28 -2.10 4.24 -2.01
C TYR A 28 -2.54 2.99 -1.26
N LEU A 29 -2.09 1.80 -1.68
CA LEU A 29 -2.31 0.55 -0.97
C LEU A 29 -1.75 0.60 0.48
N GLY A 30 -0.49 1.02 0.62
CA GLY A 30 0.17 1.24 1.91
C GLY A 30 -0.59 2.22 2.80
N LEU A 31 -0.92 3.38 2.23
CA LEU A 31 -1.54 4.48 2.94
C LEU A 31 -2.97 4.17 3.40
N ILE A 32 -3.80 3.61 2.51
CA ILE A 32 -5.18 3.23 2.83
C ILE A 32 -5.19 2.17 3.93
N ALA A 33 -4.36 1.13 3.79
CA ALA A 33 -4.31 0.06 4.79
C ALA A 33 -3.85 0.60 6.15
N TYR A 34 -2.85 1.48 6.15
CA TYR A 34 -2.40 2.16 7.35
C TYR A 34 -3.50 2.98 8.02
N VAL A 35 -4.23 3.79 7.26
CA VAL A 35 -5.33 4.61 7.76
C VAL A 35 -6.44 3.75 8.38
N ILE A 36 -6.85 2.67 7.68
CA ILE A 36 -7.86 1.73 8.19
C ILE A 36 -7.39 1.05 9.48
N GLN A 37 -6.13 0.59 9.52
CA GLN A 37 -5.59 -0.12 10.68
C GLN A 37 -5.36 0.80 11.90
N ASN A 38 -5.29 2.13 11.74
CA ASN A 38 -5.25 3.04 12.89
C ASN A 38 -6.65 3.51 13.33
N ALA A 39 -7.72 3.11 12.62
CA ALA A 39 -9.08 3.38 13.06
C ALA A 39 -9.46 2.52 14.28
N PRO A 40 -10.27 3.02 15.22
CA PRO A 40 -10.65 2.28 16.43
C PRO A 40 -11.25 0.90 16.17
N GLN A 41 -12.04 0.77 15.11
CA GLN A 41 -12.73 -0.47 14.73
C GLN A 41 -12.04 -1.22 13.57
N LYS A 42 -10.84 -0.80 13.15
CA LYS A 42 -10.11 -1.36 12.00
C LYS A 42 -10.95 -1.38 10.71
N LYS A 43 -11.89 -0.44 10.60
CA LYS A 43 -12.79 -0.28 9.45
C LYS A 43 -13.19 1.18 9.34
N LEU A 44 -13.39 1.65 8.11
CA LEU A 44 -13.78 3.03 7.82
C LEU A 44 -14.76 3.06 6.64
N THR A 45 -15.69 3.99 6.67
CA THR A 45 -16.49 4.32 5.48
C THR A 45 -15.61 4.99 4.43
N PHE A 46 -16.07 5.01 3.18
CA PHE A 46 -15.36 5.71 2.11
C PHE A 46 -15.13 7.20 2.44
N TYR A 47 -16.11 7.86 3.08
CA TYR A 47 -16.02 9.26 3.46
C TYR A 47 -14.93 9.49 4.53
N GLU A 48 -14.89 8.66 5.56
CA GLU A 48 -13.85 8.76 6.59
C GLU A 48 -12.46 8.47 6.02
N LEU A 49 -12.36 7.50 5.10
CA LEU A 49 -11.11 7.20 4.41
C LEU A 49 -10.62 8.40 3.60
N MET A 50 -11.49 9.04 2.82
CA MET A 50 -11.17 10.25 2.06
C MET A 50 -10.60 11.33 2.99
N ASN A 51 -11.30 11.65 4.07
CA ASN A 51 -10.88 12.68 5.01
C ASN A 51 -9.55 12.37 5.71
N ALA A 52 -9.30 11.10 6.02
CA ALA A 52 -8.05 10.70 6.65
C ALA A 52 -6.88 10.72 5.65
N VAL A 53 -7.09 10.31 4.41
CA VAL A 53 -6.04 10.30 3.37
C VAL A 53 -5.64 11.71 2.94
N THR A 54 -6.57 12.67 2.91
CA THR A 54 -6.26 14.08 2.58
C THR A 54 -5.26 14.74 3.54
N ILE A 55 -5.02 14.16 4.72
CA ILE A 55 -4.00 14.64 5.66
C ILE A 55 -2.57 14.35 5.14
N PHE A 56 -2.43 13.37 4.24
CA PHE A 56 -1.13 12.89 3.75
C PHE A 56 -0.86 13.22 2.28
N VAL A 57 -1.93 13.35 1.50
CA VAL A 57 -1.86 13.55 0.05
C VAL A 57 -2.54 14.86 -0.29
N ASP A 58 -1.73 15.81 -0.70
CA ASP A 58 -2.21 17.06 -1.30
C ASP A 58 -2.55 16.82 -2.78
N GLY A 59 -3.63 17.44 -3.25
CA GLY A 59 -4.05 17.34 -4.65
C GLY A 59 -5.53 17.57 -4.87
N ASP A 60 -5.97 17.44 -6.13
CA ASP A 60 -7.39 17.55 -6.48
C ASP A 60 -8.21 16.45 -5.81
N ARG A 61 -9.34 16.86 -5.21
CA ARG A 61 -10.21 15.96 -4.46
C ARG A 61 -10.80 14.86 -5.34
N LYS A 62 -11.20 15.16 -6.58
CA LYS A 62 -11.79 14.17 -7.49
C LYS A 62 -10.75 13.16 -7.96
N GLY A 63 -9.55 13.63 -8.29
CA GLY A 63 -8.42 12.76 -8.65
C GLY A 63 -8.04 11.81 -7.51
N LEU A 64 -7.96 12.33 -6.28
CA LEU A 64 -7.71 11.52 -5.09
C LEU A 64 -8.82 10.50 -4.86
N GLU A 65 -10.08 10.92 -4.99
CA GLU A 65 -11.24 10.05 -4.86
C GLU A 65 -11.19 8.88 -5.86
N ASN A 66 -10.89 9.17 -7.12
CA ASN A 66 -10.76 8.15 -8.16
C ASN A 66 -9.64 7.15 -7.83
N ASN A 67 -8.46 7.65 -7.42
CA ASN A 67 -7.34 6.80 -7.05
C ASN A 67 -7.68 5.87 -5.88
N ILE A 68 -8.40 6.37 -4.88
CA ILE A 68 -8.86 5.56 -3.74
C ILE A 68 -9.88 4.53 -4.18
N ARG A 69 -10.88 4.91 -5.01
CA ARG A 69 -11.88 3.97 -5.55
C ARG A 69 -11.24 2.83 -6.33
N VAL A 70 -10.32 3.17 -7.24
CA VAL A 70 -9.55 2.18 -8.01
C VAL A 70 -8.74 1.29 -7.08
N CYS A 71 -8.00 1.87 -6.12
CA CYS A 71 -7.19 1.09 -5.20
C CYS A 71 -8.02 0.11 -4.35
N LEU A 72 -9.17 0.54 -3.83
CA LEU A 72 -10.06 -0.32 -3.03
C LEU A 72 -10.64 -1.47 -3.87
N SER A 73 -10.96 -1.20 -5.14
CA SER A 73 -11.63 -2.17 -6.01
C SER A 73 -10.66 -3.15 -6.67
N SER A 74 -9.42 -2.71 -6.95
CA SER A 74 -8.39 -3.53 -7.61
C SER A 74 -7.60 -4.43 -6.67
N ASN A 75 -7.69 -4.24 -5.35
CA ASN A 75 -6.92 -5.03 -4.37
C ASN A 75 -7.85 -5.85 -3.47
N ASN A 76 -7.75 -7.18 -3.58
CA ASN A 76 -8.61 -8.11 -2.85
C ASN A 76 -8.48 -8.05 -1.32
N CYS A 77 -7.40 -7.45 -0.80
CA CYS A 77 -7.23 -7.25 0.64
C CYS A 77 -8.15 -6.16 1.22
N PHE A 78 -8.81 -5.34 0.39
CA PHE A 78 -9.83 -4.42 0.88
C PHE A 78 -11.21 -5.03 0.69
N VAL A 79 -11.86 -5.33 1.81
CA VAL A 79 -13.17 -5.97 1.82
C VAL A 79 -14.24 -4.97 2.27
N LYS A 80 -15.39 -5.00 1.59
CA LYS A 80 -16.56 -4.20 1.95
C LYS A 80 -17.35 -4.95 3.03
N VAL A 81 -17.56 -4.31 4.17
CA VAL A 81 -18.33 -4.83 5.30
C VAL A 81 -19.65 -4.07 5.36
N PRO A 82 -20.81 -4.75 5.21
CA PRO A 82 -22.10 -4.09 5.26
C PRO A 82 -22.37 -3.50 6.64
N ILE A 83 -23.02 -2.32 6.69
CA ILE A 83 -23.50 -1.76 7.96
C ILE A 83 -24.69 -2.59 8.48
N ASN A 84 -25.62 -2.88 7.58
CA ASN A 84 -26.79 -3.70 7.84
C ASN A 84 -26.70 -4.95 6.95
N PRO A 85 -26.70 -6.16 7.52
CA PRO A 85 -26.74 -7.42 6.76
C PRO A 85 -27.87 -7.45 5.72
N GLU A 86 -29.01 -6.83 6.03
CA GLU A 86 -30.18 -6.76 5.14
C GLU A 86 -30.00 -5.79 3.96
N CYS A 87 -28.97 -4.94 4.00
CA CYS A 87 -28.69 -3.95 2.96
C CYS A 87 -27.21 -4.01 2.52
N PRO A 88 -26.79 -5.10 1.86
CA PRO A 88 -25.39 -5.37 1.56
C PRO A 88 -24.77 -4.36 0.57
N ASN A 89 -25.59 -3.62 -0.18
CA ASN A 89 -25.13 -2.67 -1.21
C ASN A 89 -25.24 -1.20 -0.78
N ALA A 90 -25.44 -0.91 0.51
CA ALA A 90 -25.60 0.46 0.98
C ALA A 90 -24.36 1.34 0.69
N LYS A 91 -24.58 2.59 0.27
CA LYS A 91 -23.52 3.60 0.03
C LYS A 91 -22.63 3.87 1.24
N ARG A 92 -23.07 3.48 2.44
CA ARG A 92 -22.37 3.73 3.71
C ARG A 92 -21.57 2.53 4.23
N ASN A 93 -21.38 1.47 3.43
CA ASN A 93 -20.60 0.31 3.89
C ASN A 93 -19.18 0.69 4.31
N PHE A 94 -18.66 -0.09 5.26
CA PHE A 94 -17.30 0.03 5.73
C PHE A 94 -16.35 -0.70 4.79
N TRP A 95 -15.10 -0.26 4.80
CA TRP A 95 -13.96 -0.93 4.22
C TRP A 95 -13.06 -1.41 5.36
N LYS A 96 -12.62 -2.66 5.27
CA LYS A 96 -11.69 -3.29 6.19
C LYS A 96 -10.52 -3.89 5.41
N VAL A 97 -9.36 -3.99 6.06
CA VAL A 97 -8.24 -4.79 5.55
C VAL A 97 -8.45 -6.25 5.97
N ASP A 98 -8.47 -7.15 4.99
CA ASP A 98 -8.43 -8.58 5.18
C ASP A 98 -6.99 -9.05 5.12
N ASP A 99 -6.50 -9.41 6.30
CA ASP A 99 -5.11 -9.70 6.51
C ASP A 99 -4.68 -10.99 5.78
N SER A 100 -5.57 -11.98 5.70
CA SER A 100 -5.31 -13.25 5.02
C SER A 100 -4.98 -13.10 3.52
N LYS A 101 -5.35 -11.97 2.91
CA LYS A 101 -5.16 -11.68 1.48
C LYS A 101 -3.90 -10.86 1.19
N ILE A 102 -3.15 -10.47 2.21
CA ILE A 102 -1.88 -9.76 2.03
C ILE A 102 -0.76 -10.76 1.79
N THR A 103 -0.32 -10.87 0.54
CA THR A 103 0.80 -11.76 0.17
C THR A 103 2.15 -11.19 0.63
N PRO A 104 3.18 -12.03 0.83
CA PRO A 104 4.55 -11.55 1.13
C PRO A 104 5.11 -10.58 0.07
N LYS A 105 4.67 -10.70 -1.19
CA LYS A 105 5.02 -9.79 -2.28
C LYS A 105 4.44 -8.38 -2.04
N ILE A 106 3.16 -8.32 -1.66
CA ILE A 106 2.51 -7.06 -1.30
C ILE A 106 3.21 -6.44 -0.09
N LEU A 107 3.49 -7.26 0.93
CA LEU A 107 4.16 -6.84 2.16
C LEU A 107 5.52 -6.18 1.89
N ARG A 108 6.38 -6.85 1.12
CA ARG A 108 7.71 -6.32 0.76
C ARG A 108 7.65 -5.02 -0.03
N ARG A 109 6.65 -4.89 -0.92
CA ARG A 109 6.58 -3.77 -1.85
C ARG A 109 5.86 -2.54 -1.29
N HIS A 110 4.81 -2.75 -0.51
CA HIS A 110 3.87 -1.69 -0.11
C HIS A 110 3.85 -1.44 1.40
N PHE A 111 4.27 -2.42 2.19
CA PHE A 111 4.17 -2.39 3.65
C PHE A 111 5.52 -2.47 4.36
N SER A 112 6.64 -2.31 3.64
CA SER A 112 8.00 -2.44 4.21
C SER A 112 8.26 -1.55 5.44
N GLY A 113 7.65 -0.35 5.49
CA GLY A 113 7.72 0.57 6.63
C GLY A 113 6.59 0.43 7.67
N LEU A 114 5.71 -0.56 7.52
CA LEU A 114 4.48 -0.72 8.30
C LEU A 114 4.51 -1.91 9.27
N ARG A 115 5.71 -2.39 9.63
CA ARG A 115 5.90 -3.50 10.60
C ARG A 115 5.06 -3.37 11.87
N ASN A 116 5.06 -2.18 12.47
CA ASN A 116 4.35 -1.93 13.74
C ASN A 116 2.81 -1.87 13.60
N VAL A 117 2.30 -1.85 12.37
CA VAL A 117 0.86 -1.73 12.07
C VAL A 117 0.25 -3.10 11.79
N PHE A 118 1.09 -4.06 11.41
CA PHE A 118 0.74 -5.43 11.10
C PHE A 118 1.60 -6.41 11.93
N PRO A 119 1.62 -6.32 13.27
CA PRO A 119 2.49 -7.15 14.10
C PRO A 119 2.26 -8.65 13.86
N ASP A 120 1.00 -9.08 13.85
CA ASP A 120 0.58 -10.48 13.68
C ASP A 120 1.00 -11.07 12.32
N PHE A 121 1.28 -10.25 11.32
CA PHE A 121 1.77 -10.69 10.03
C PHE A 121 3.26 -11.00 10.00
N TYR A 122 4.05 -10.19 10.70
CA TYR A 122 5.51 -10.35 10.67
C TYR A 122 5.98 -11.48 11.57
N GLU A 123 5.16 -11.91 12.53
CA GLU A 123 5.45 -13.06 13.39
C GLU A 123 5.13 -14.40 12.71
N ASN A 124 4.10 -14.45 11.86
CA ASN A 124 3.67 -15.68 11.18
C ASN A 124 4.32 -15.90 9.80
N ILE A 125 5.07 -14.92 9.29
CA ILE A 125 5.90 -15.11 8.12
C ILE A 125 7.29 -15.46 8.62
N GLU A 126 7.72 -16.71 8.42
CA GLU A 126 9.14 -17.02 8.29
C GLU A 126 9.67 -16.19 7.12
N ILE A 127 10.09 -14.95 7.41
CA ILE A 127 10.87 -14.16 6.47
C ILE A 127 12.22 -14.87 6.48
N PRO A 128 12.68 -15.48 5.36
CA PRO A 128 14.03 -16.00 5.30
C PRO A 128 14.93 -14.83 5.69
N SER A 129 15.63 -15.02 6.81
CA SER A 129 16.51 -14.06 7.41
C SER A 129 17.33 -13.38 6.32
N VAL A 130 17.39 -12.05 6.35
CA VAL A 130 18.37 -11.28 5.59
C VAL A 130 19.75 -11.57 6.20
N LYS A 131 20.29 -12.76 5.93
CA LYS A 131 21.66 -13.17 6.15
C LYS A 131 22.02 -14.17 5.06
N ASN A 132 22.56 -13.62 3.97
CA ASN A 132 23.68 -14.13 3.18
C ASN A 132 23.81 -13.25 1.92
N VAL A 133 24.17 -11.98 2.13
CA VAL A 133 24.84 -11.19 1.10
C VAL A 133 26.33 -11.48 1.25
N THR A 134 26.74 -12.66 0.78
CA THR A 134 28.14 -12.94 0.47
C THR A 134 28.16 -14.03 -0.57
N GLU A 135 28.80 -13.70 -1.69
CA GLU A 135 29.13 -14.57 -2.83
C GLU A 135 27.95 -15.05 -3.67
N ASN A 136 27.66 -14.27 -4.72
CA ASN A 136 27.84 -14.76 -6.09
C ASN A 136 27.74 -13.57 -7.05
N ARG A 137 28.91 -12.98 -7.35
CA ARG A 137 29.08 -12.03 -8.46
C ARG A 137 28.98 -12.80 -9.77
N ALA A 138 27.76 -13.14 -10.19
CA ALA A 138 27.52 -13.60 -11.55
C ALA A 138 27.40 -12.37 -12.46
N THR A 139 28.44 -12.13 -13.26
CA THR A 139 28.46 -11.11 -14.31
C THR A 139 27.38 -11.41 -15.34
N CYS A 140 26.38 -10.54 -15.46
CA CYS A 140 25.37 -10.63 -16.52
C CYS A 140 26.01 -10.17 -17.83
N LYS A 141 26.41 -11.12 -18.69
CA LYS A 141 26.71 -10.82 -20.11
C LYS A 141 25.40 -10.43 -20.80
N ARG A 142 25.41 -9.30 -21.51
CA ARG A 142 24.29 -8.86 -22.38
C ARG A 142 24.07 -9.87 -23.50
N PRO A 143 22.82 -10.23 -23.84
CA PRO A 143 22.56 -10.91 -25.11
C PRO A 143 22.75 -9.93 -26.27
N GLU A 144 23.55 -10.35 -27.24
CA GLU A 144 23.83 -9.68 -28.51
C GLU A 144 22.55 -9.63 -29.36
N ARG A 145 22.31 -8.50 -30.03
CA ARG A 145 21.16 -8.33 -30.94
C ARG A 145 21.53 -8.93 -32.29
N ASP A 146 20.79 -9.95 -32.72
CA ASP A 146 20.86 -10.50 -34.07
C ASP A 146 20.53 -9.40 -35.11
N LEU A 147 21.56 -8.94 -35.82
CA LEU A 147 21.43 -8.07 -36.98
C LEU A 147 21.16 -8.95 -38.22
N LEU A 148 20.02 -8.69 -38.84
CA LEU A 148 19.51 -9.29 -40.06
C LEU A 148 20.54 -9.27 -41.22
N ARG A 149 20.94 -10.43 -41.71
CA ARG A 149 21.83 -10.59 -42.88
C ARG A 149 20.99 -10.51 -44.16
N VAL A 150 20.94 -9.34 -44.79
CA VAL A 150 20.48 -9.20 -46.18
C VAL A 150 21.65 -9.52 -47.11
N THR A 151 21.48 -10.53 -47.96
CA THR A 151 22.42 -10.94 -49.00
C THR A 151 22.43 -9.93 -50.15
N GLY A 152 23.62 -9.43 -50.51
CA GLY A 152 23.83 -8.60 -51.70
C GLY A 152 25.20 -8.91 -52.33
N ASN A 153 25.16 -9.33 -53.58
CA ASN A 153 26.27 -9.87 -54.38
C ASN A 153 27.26 -8.79 -54.87
N GLY A 154 28.54 -9.20 -55.01
CA GLY A 154 29.22 -9.17 -56.31
C GLY A 154 30.01 -7.92 -56.77
N LYS A 155 31.34 -8.09 -56.76
CA LYS A 155 32.37 -7.68 -57.76
C LYS A 155 32.77 -6.20 -57.92
N GLY A 156 34.09 -6.00 -58.01
CA GLY A 156 34.73 -4.83 -58.61
C GLY A 156 36.22 -4.75 -58.25
N LEU A 157 37.07 -5.36 -59.07
CA LEU A 157 38.42 -4.88 -59.36
C LEU A 157 38.28 -3.77 -60.41
#